data_AF-A0A6M0C5U5-F1
#
_entry.id   AF-A0A6M0C5U5-F1
#
_cell.length_a   1.000
_cell.length_b   1.000
_cell.length_c   1.000
_cell.angle_alpha   90.00
_cell.angle_beta   90.00
_cell.angle_gamma   90.00
#
_symmetry.space_group_name_H-M   'P 1'
#
loop_
_entity.id
_entity.type
_entity.pdbx_description
1 polymer ?
#
loop_
_entity_poly.entity_id
_entity_poly.type
_entity_poly.pdbx_seq_one_letter_code
_entity_poly.pdbx_strand_id
1 'polypeptide(L)'
;MVISQYSDDLVNIYNKLQVYSGPSNIVPMVVEQSGMGERAFDLYSRLLRERIIFLGTPVDDNVANTITAQMLFLDAEDPEKDIQLYINSPGGSVTAGMAIYDTMQQVRPDVVTICYGL
;
A
#
# COMPACT_ATOMS: atom_id res chain seq x y z
N MET A 1 -38.62 24.84 10.75
CA MET A 1 -37.70 23.86 11.39
C MET A 1 -37.40 22.71 10.42
N VAL A 2 -37.01 22.98 9.17
CA VAL A 2 -36.71 21.92 8.17
C VAL A 2 -35.48 22.26 7.29
N ILE A 3 -34.88 23.45 7.43
CA ILE A 3 -33.73 23.88 6.60
C ILE A 3 -32.39 23.74 7.34
N SER A 4 -32.40 23.53 8.67
CA SER A 4 -31.18 23.43 9.50
C SER A 4 -30.55 22.03 9.52
N GLN A 5 -31.32 20.97 9.24
CA GLN A 5 -30.80 19.59 9.36
C GLN A 5 -29.91 19.18 8.18
N TYR A 6 -30.09 19.79 7.01
CA TYR A 6 -29.32 19.46 5.80
C TYR A 6 -27.87 20.00 5.83
N SER A 7 -27.60 21.08 6.60
CA SER A 7 -26.23 21.58 6.79
C SER A 7 -25.44 20.73 7.78
N ASP A 8 -26.11 20.19 8.81
CA ASP A 8 -25.48 19.35 9.83
C ASP A 8 -25.03 17.99 9.24
N ASP A 9 -25.79 17.45 8.27
CA ASP A 9 -25.41 16.23 7.55
C ASP A 9 -24.18 16.41 6.65
N LEU A 10 -24.04 17.57 5.99
CA LEU A 10 -22.84 17.88 5.21
C LEU A 10 -21.63 18.05 6.11
N VAL A 11 -21.78 18.73 7.26
CA VAL A 11 -20.71 18.86 8.26
C VAL A 11 -20.30 17.49 8.82
N ASN A 12 -21.24 16.55 9.01
CA ASN A 12 -20.93 15.19 9.43
C ASN A 12 -20.19 14.37 8.36
N ILE A 13 -20.50 14.57 7.07
CA ILE A 13 -19.76 13.92 5.97
C ILE A 13 -18.32 14.45 5.88
N TYR A 14 -18.13 15.78 6.00
CA TYR A 14 -16.78 16.35 6.06
C TYR A 14 -16.00 15.91 7.32
N ASN A 15 -16.68 15.70 8.45
CA ASN A 15 -16.03 15.19 9.66
C ASN A 15 -15.70 13.69 9.60
N LYS A 16 -16.44 12.89 8.84
CA LYS A 16 -16.11 11.46 8.58
C LYS A 16 -14.96 11.31 7.56
N LEU A 17 -14.66 12.37 6.82
CA LEU A 17 -13.48 12.50 5.94
C LEU A 17 -12.26 13.12 6.64
N GLN A 18 -12.28 13.24 7.99
CA GLN A 18 -11.08 13.61 8.73
C GLN A 18 -10.05 12.49 8.64
N VAL A 19 -9.24 12.61 7.58
CA VAL A 19 -7.82 12.27 7.52
C VAL A 19 -7.24 12.24 8.93
N TYR A 20 -7.03 11.04 9.46
CA TYR A 20 -6.30 10.83 10.70
C TYR A 20 -4.90 11.42 10.53
N SER A 21 -4.75 12.67 10.96
CA SER A 21 -3.51 13.41 10.94
C SER A 21 -2.80 13.15 12.26
N GLY A 22 -2.15 11.99 12.37
CA GLY A 22 -1.06 11.78 13.31
C GLY A 22 0.23 12.34 12.72
N PRO A 23 1.13 12.97 13.50
CA PRO A 23 2.41 13.42 12.98
C PRO A 23 3.26 12.18 12.66
N SER A 24 3.72 12.11 11.40
CA SER A 24 4.47 11.02 10.75
C SER A 24 3.64 9.78 10.35
N ASN A 25 3.48 9.61 9.02
CA ASN A 25 2.75 8.55 8.30
C ASN A 25 1.22 8.60 8.39
N ILE A 26 0.65 9.63 7.74
CA ILE A 26 -0.74 9.59 7.26
C ILE A 26 -0.80 8.54 6.16
N VAL A 27 -1.08 7.31 6.54
CA VAL A 27 -1.47 6.32 5.56
C VAL A 27 -2.98 6.46 5.35
N PRO A 28 -3.44 6.88 4.15
CA PRO A 28 -4.86 7.03 3.90
C PRO A 28 -5.57 5.68 4.02
N MET A 29 -6.63 5.62 4.83
CA MET A 29 -7.46 4.43 5.02
C MET A 29 -8.63 4.46 4.02
N VAL A 30 -8.81 3.38 3.26
CA VAL A 30 -9.92 3.22 2.30
C VAL A 30 -10.94 2.25 2.88
N VAL A 31 -12.18 2.72 3.04
CA VAL A 31 -13.29 1.89 3.52
C VAL A 31 -13.98 1.23 2.34
N GLU A 32 -13.90 -0.10 2.24
CA GLU A 32 -14.72 -0.88 1.30
C GLU A 32 -15.95 -1.46 2.00
N GLN A 33 -17.12 -1.22 1.42
CA GLN A 33 -18.35 -1.91 1.81
C GLN A 33 -18.35 -3.31 1.17
N SER A 34 -17.90 -4.32 1.92
CA SER A 34 -18.23 -5.71 1.60
C SER A 34 -19.63 -6.03 2.15
N GLY A 35 -20.47 -6.73 1.38
CA GLY A 35 -21.90 -6.96 1.66
C GLY A 35 -22.28 -7.66 2.98
N MET A 36 -21.33 -7.92 3.90
CA MET A 36 -21.57 -8.44 5.25
C MET A 36 -20.70 -7.75 6.33
N GLY A 37 -20.28 -6.50 6.12
CA GLY A 37 -19.64 -5.69 7.16
C GLY A 37 -18.64 -4.65 6.62
N GLU A 38 -18.57 -3.50 7.29
CA GLU A 38 -17.54 -2.48 7.05
C GLU A 38 -16.19 -3.03 7.55
N ARG A 39 -15.28 -3.34 6.62
CA ARG A 39 -13.87 -3.60 6.95
C ARG A 39 -13.06 -2.42 6.43
N ALA A 40 -12.57 -1.60 7.35
CA ALA A 40 -11.66 -0.53 7.00
C ALA A 40 -10.29 -1.14 6.67
N PHE A 41 -9.82 -0.94 5.44
CA PHE A 41 -8.48 -1.36 5.02
C PHE A 41 -7.63 -0.13 4.78
N ASP A 42 -6.35 -0.25 5.08
CA ASP A 42 -5.36 0.72 4.65
C ASP A 42 -5.30 0.75 3.10
N LEU A 43 -5.14 1.91 2.46
CA LEU A 43 -4.97 2.04 1.01
C LEU A 43 -3.87 1.09 0.49
N TYR A 44 -2.77 0.91 1.22
CA TYR A 44 -1.70 0.00 0.81
C TYR A 44 -2.15 -1.47 0.84
N SER A 45 -2.99 -1.86 1.80
CA SER A 45 -3.54 -3.22 1.86
C SER A 45 -4.50 -3.49 0.70
N ARG A 46 -5.23 -2.45 0.24
CA ARG A 46 -6.06 -2.56 -0.97
C ARG A 46 -5.20 -2.70 -2.22
N LEU A 47 -4.13 -1.90 -2.33
CA LEU A 47 -3.21 -1.95 -3.47
C LEU A 47 -2.42 -3.28 -3.52
N LEU A 48 -2.05 -3.84 -2.37
CA LEU A 48 -1.39 -5.15 -2.30
C LEU A 48 -2.28 -6.27 -2.86
N ARG A 49 -3.61 -6.21 -2.65
CA ARG A 49 -4.55 -7.15 -3.29
C ARG A 49 -4.60 -7.01 -4.81
N GLU A 50 -4.37 -5.81 -5.32
CA GLU A 50 -4.18 -5.55 -6.75
C GLU A 50 -2.74 -5.87 -7.21
N ARG A 51 -1.93 -6.50 -6.33
CA ARG A 51 -0.54 -6.91 -6.56
C ARG A 51 0.42 -5.74 -6.79
N ILE A 52 0.14 -4.61 -6.16
CA ILE A 52 0.94 -3.39 -6.24
C ILE A 52 1.73 -3.21 -4.94
N ILE A 53 3.05 -3.18 -5.04
CA ILE A 53 4.00 -2.96 -3.95
C ILE A 53 4.68 -1.60 -4.13
N PHE A 54 4.87 -0.85 -3.05
CA PHE A 54 5.54 0.45 -3.05
C PHE A 54 6.86 0.43 -2.28
N LEU A 55 7.91 0.94 -2.92
CA LEU A 55 9.21 1.25 -2.32
C LEU A 55 9.38 2.77 -2.37
N GLY A 56 8.85 3.46 -1.35
CA GLY A 56 8.82 4.93 -1.26
C GLY A 56 9.83 5.55 -0.29
N THR A 57 10.64 4.71 0.37
CA THR A 57 11.53 5.09 1.47
C THR A 57 12.97 4.70 1.18
N PRO A 58 13.96 5.23 1.92
CA PRO A 58 15.32 4.70 1.89
C PRO A 58 15.33 3.18 2.12
N VAL A 59 16.20 2.47 1.39
CA VAL A 59 16.28 1.02 1.47
C VAL A 59 17.08 0.62 2.71
N ASP A 60 16.40 0.10 3.71
CA ASP A 60 17.00 -0.51 4.91
C ASP A 60 16.57 -1.98 5.04
N ASP A 61 17.14 -2.69 6.02
CA ASP A 61 16.86 -4.11 6.21
C ASP A 61 15.39 -4.39 6.59
N ASN A 62 14.70 -3.43 7.24
CA ASN A 62 13.29 -3.59 7.63
C ASN A 62 12.35 -3.45 6.42
N VAL A 63 12.62 -2.46 5.57
CA VAL A 63 11.91 -2.23 4.31
C VAL A 63 12.13 -3.41 3.37
N ALA A 64 13.37 -3.89 3.24
CA ALA A 64 13.68 -5.07 2.43
C ALA A 64 12.93 -6.30 2.92
N ASN A 65 12.94 -6.59 4.23
CA ASN A 65 12.18 -7.70 4.80
C ASN A 65 10.67 -7.59 4.51
N THR A 66 10.12 -6.38 4.58
CA THR A 66 8.69 -6.14 4.33
C THR A 66 8.35 -6.38 2.85
N ILE A 67 9.17 -5.90 1.92
CA ILE A 67 8.97 -6.09 0.48
C ILE A 67 9.15 -7.55 0.09
N THR A 68 10.18 -8.23 0.61
CA THR A 68 10.38 -9.66 0.40
C THR A 68 9.19 -10.47 0.89
N ALA A 69 8.65 -10.16 2.08
CA ALA A 69 7.47 -10.83 2.59
C ALA A 69 6.23 -10.61 1.71
N GLN A 70 6.04 -9.39 1.17
CA GLN A 70 4.94 -9.10 0.25
C GLN A 70 5.07 -9.85 -1.08
N MET A 71 6.27 -9.95 -1.64
CA MET A 71 6.51 -10.73 -2.87
C MET A 71 6.22 -12.22 -2.67
N LEU A 72 6.68 -12.80 -1.56
CA LEU A 72 6.41 -14.20 -1.21
C LEU A 72 4.91 -14.45 -0.97
N PHE A 73 4.22 -13.49 -0.37
CA PHE A 73 2.77 -13.56 -0.19
C PHE A 73 2.03 -13.61 -1.53
N LEU A 74 2.41 -12.74 -2.49
CA LEU A 74 1.80 -12.70 -3.82
C LEU A 74 2.13 -13.93 -4.67
N ASP A 75 3.34 -14.49 -4.53
CA ASP A 75 3.72 -15.77 -5.17
C ASP A 75 2.88 -16.94 -4.65
N ALA A 76 2.56 -16.94 -3.34
CA ALA A 76 1.71 -17.96 -2.74
C ALA A 76 0.22 -17.82 -3.12
N GLU A 77 -0.26 -16.59 -3.34
CA GLU A 77 -1.66 -16.31 -3.67
C GLU A 77 -2.00 -16.73 -5.10
N ASP A 78 -1.22 -16.28 -6.09
CA ASP A 78 -1.43 -16.63 -7.49
C ASP A 78 -0.12 -16.40 -8.27
N PRO A 79 0.64 -17.46 -8.62
CA PRO A 79 1.97 -17.32 -9.21
C PRO A 79 1.97 -16.93 -10.70
N GLU A 80 0.81 -16.90 -11.37
CA GLU A 80 0.73 -16.63 -12.82
C GLU A 80 0.57 -15.15 -13.15
N LYS A 81 0.16 -14.33 -12.19
CA LYS A 81 -0.06 -12.89 -12.42
C LYS A 81 1.14 -12.06 -12.00
N ASP A 82 1.41 -11.02 -12.77
CA ASP A 82 2.53 -10.12 -12.51
C ASP A 82 2.39 -9.35 -11.19
N ILE A 83 3.54 -8.95 -10.63
CA ILE A 83 3.65 -8.07 -9.47
C ILE A 83 4.13 -6.71 -9.96
N GLN A 84 3.45 -5.64 -9.56
CA GLN A 84 3.86 -4.27 -9.89
C GLN A 84 4.62 -3.64 -8.73
N LEU A 85 5.92 -3.41 -8.90
CA LEU A 85 6.78 -2.75 -7.93
C LEU A 85 7.00 -1.29 -8.34
N TYR A 86 6.40 -0.38 -7.59
CA TYR A 86 6.52 1.06 -7.74
C TYR A 86 7.71 1.56 -6.91
N ILE A 87 8.70 2.13 -7.58
CA ILE A 87 9.99 2.55 -7.01
C ILE A 87 10.09 4.07 -6.97
N ASN A 88 10.27 4.61 -5.76
CA ASN A 88 10.59 6.00 -5.46
C ASN A 88 11.50 6.05 -4.22
N SER A 89 12.79 5.75 -4.41
CA SER A 89 13.73 5.69 -3.29
C SER A 89 15.05 6.36 -3.64
N PRO A 90 15.65 7.14 -2.71
CA PRO A 90 16.98 7.70 -2.88
C PRO A 90 18.10 6.65 -2.76
N GLY A 91 17.75 5.36 -2.63
CA GLY A 91 18.68 4.26 -2.38
C GLY A 91 18.85 3.97 -0.89
N GLY A 92 19.95 3.30 -0.54
CA GLY A 92 20.23 2.90 0.84
C GLY A 92 21.26 1.77 0.94
N SER A 93 20.96 0.79 1.79
CA SER A 93 21.82 -0.37 2.02
C SER A 93 21.86 -1.30 0.81
N VAL A 94 23.08 -1.63 0.38
CA VAL A 94 23.31 -2.56 -0.75
C VAL A 94 22.85 -3.97 -0.41
N THR A 95 23.05 -4.43 0.84
CA THR A 95 22.64 -5.77 1.26
C THR A 95 21.12 -5.92 1.27
N ALA A 96 20.42 -4.88 1.73
CA ALA A 96 18.96 -4.81 1.70
C ALA A 96 18.44 -4.81 0.24
N GLY A 97 19.09 -4.06 -0.64
CA GLY A 97 18.77 -4.08 -2.07
C GLY A 97 18.99 -5.45 -2.72
N MET A 98 20.08 -6.14 -2.37
CA MET A 98 20.35 -7.51 -2.85
C MET A 98 19.30 -8.51 -2.36
N ALA A 99 18.84 -8.39 -1.11
CA ALA A 99 17.78 -9.27 -0.60
C ALA A 99 16.47 -9.12 -1.40
N ILE A 100 16.08 -7.89 -1.73
CA ILE A 100 14.91 -7.63 -2.59
C ILE A 100 15.16 -8.20 -4.00
N TYR A 101 16.34 -7.94 -4.57
CA TYR A 101 16.69 -8.40 -5.91
C TYR A 101 16.68 -9.93 -6.03
N ASP A 102 17.29 -10.64 -5.09
CA ASP A 102 17.30 -12.10 -5.06
C ASP A 102 15.89 -12.65 -4.89
N THR A 103 15.05 -12.00 -4.07
CA THR A 103 13.64 -12.36 -3.94
C THR A 103 12.89 -12.21 -5.25
N MET A 104 13.11 -11.11 -5.99
CA MET A 104 12.50 -10.89 -7.30
C MET A 104 12.86 -11.99 -8.31
N GLN A 105 14.08 -12.53 -8.24
CA GLN A 105 14.51 -13.64 -9.10
C GLN A 105 14.02 -15.02 -8.61
N GLN A 106 13.67 -15.14 -7.34
CA GLN A 106 13.21 -16.37 -6.72
C GLN A 106 11.71 -16.63 -6.94
N VAL A 107 10.89 -15.57 -6.90
CA VAL A 107 9.43 -15.69 -7.06
C VAL A 107 9.07 -16.09 -8.50
N ARG A 108 7.95 -16.80 -8.66
CA ARG A 108 7.47 -17.24 -9.99
C ARG A 108 6.81 -16.14 -10.81
N PRO A 109 6.01 -15.23 -10.22
CA PRO A 109 5.49 -14.06 -10.91
C PRO A 109 6.55 -13.19 -11.55
N ASP A 110 6.26 -12.67 -12.74
CA ASP A 110 7.06 -11.60 -13.32
C ASP A 110 6.90 -10.31 -12.49
N VAL A 111 8.02 -9.69 -12.11
CA VAL A 111 8.03 -8.44 -11.35
C VAL A 111 8.26 -7.27 -12.29
N VAL A 112 7.20 -6.50 -12.54
CA VAL A 112 7.24 -5.27 -13.33
C VAL A 112 7.65 -4.12 -12.43
N THR A 113 8.75 -3.44 -12.79
CA THR A 113 9.24 -2.28 -12.04
C THR A 113 8.83 -0.99 -12.70
N ILE A 114 8.27 -0.07 -11.92
CA ILE A 114 7.81 1.24 -12.39
C ILE A 114 8.50 2.28 -11.52
N CYS A 115 9.48 2.98 -12.10
CA CYS A 115 10.09 4.13 -11.44
C CYS A 115 9.12 5.31 -11.53
N TYR A 116 8.74 5.86 -10.37
CA TYR A 116 7.82 6.99 -10.29
C TYR A 116 8.36 7.99 -9.26
N GLY A 117 9.23 8.89 -9.72
CA GLY A 117 9.94 9.81 -8.83
C GLY A 117 11.28 10.24 -9.40
N LEU A 118 12.17 10.69 -8.51
CA LEU A 118 13.55 11.11 -8.78
C LEU A 118 14.48 10.61 -7.68
#